data_AF-A0AA91Z0M2-F1
#
_entry.id   AF-A0AA91Z0M2-F1
#
_cell.length_a   1.000
_cell.length_b   1.000
_cell.length_c   1.000
_cell.angle_alpha   90.00
_cell.angle_beta   90.00
_cell.angle_gamma   90.00
#
_symmetry.space_group_name_H-M   'P 1'
#
loop_
_entity.id
_entity.type
_entity.pdbx_description
1 polymer ?
#
loop_
_entity_poly.entity_id
_entity_poly.type
_entity_poly.pdbx_seq_one_letter_code
_entity_poly.pdbx_strand_id
1 'polypeptide(L)'
;MTHWHLFLAFFRVGILGYGGGPSSIPLVKNEVVDKYKWMTDDEFSDVLALGNALPGPIATKMAGYIGWQVKGVFGMINAIIASVVPTILLMIVLLTFLNSFKDKPWVLGMTKAVVPVVGVMLGVLTVDFLKKVNSHFRLKMTIGLMAASLILLVLLQIHPAIVIGVIIVVSLLSKKQKEEVKEVKAS
;
A
#
# COMPACT_ATOMS: atom_id res chain seq x y z
N MET A 1 21.32 -15.45 16.18
CA MET A 1 20.02 -16.16 16.01
C MET A 1 18.87 -15.25 15.60
N THR A 2 18.74 -14.01 16.11
CA THR A 2 17.57 -13.15 15.84
C THR A 2 17.37 -12.77 14.36
N HIS A 3 18.43 -12.61 13.55
CA HIS A 3 18.27 -12.31 12.12
C HIS A 3 17.57 -13.44 11.35
N TRP A 4 17.84 -14.70 11.70
CA TRP A 4 17.18 -15.85 11.09
C TRP A 4 15.70 -15.91 11.46
N HIS A 5 15.37 -15.67 12.73
CA HIS A 5 13.98 -15.56 13.18
C HIS A 5 13.24 -14.42 12.50
N LEU A 6 13.88 -13.26 12.34
CA LEU A 6 13.32 -12.11 11.64
C LEU A 6 13.06 -12.43 10.16
N PHE A 7 14.02 -13.10 9.51
CA PHE A 7 13.83 -13.57 8.15
C PHE A 7 12.63 -14.53 8.07
N LEU A 8 12.58 -15.56 8.92
CA LEU A 8 11.49 -16.54 8.92
C LEU A 8 10.12 -15.92 9.23
N ALA A 9 10.05 -14.95 10.13
CA ALA A 9 8.83 -14.22 10.45
C ALA A 9 8.26 -13.55 9.20
N PHE A 10 9.06 -12.68 8.57
CA PHE A 10 8.61 -11.91 7.42
C PHE A 10 8.52 -12.73 6.13
N PHE A 11 9.29 -13.81 6.01
CA PHE A 11 9.17 -14.77 4.93
C PHE A 11 7.83 -15.52 4.99
N ARG A 12 7.43 -16.01 6.18
CA ARG A 12 6.12 -16.66 6.36
C ARG A 12 4.99 -15.69 6.10
N VAL A 13 5.06 -14.48 6.64
CA VAL A 13 4.07 -13.43 6.36
C VAL A 13 4.02 -13.14 4.86
N GLY A 14 5.16 -13.05 4.18
CA GLY A 14 5.23 -12.77 2.75
C GLY A 14 4.58 -13.85 1.88
N ILE A 15 4.76 -15.13 2.23
CA ILE A 15 4.21 -16.25 1.44
C ILE A 15 2.77 -16.60 1.84
N LEU A 16 2.41 -16.46 3.11
CA LEU A 16 1.09 -16.85 3.64
C LEU A 16 0.09 -15.67 3.71
N GLY A 17 0.58 -14.44 3.63
CA GLY A 17 -0.22 -13.21 3.71
C GLY A 17 -0.97 -12.87 2.42
N TYR A 18 -1.75 -13.81 1.89
CA TYR A 18 -2.64 -13.56 0.77
C TYR A 18 -3.93 -12.84 1.23
N GLY A 19 -4.39 -11.86 0.43
CA GLY A 19 -5.60 -11.06 0.73
C GLY A 19 -5.34 -9.60 1.12
N GLY A 20 -4.09 -9.12 1.03
CA GLY A 20 -3.74 -7.71 1.22
C GLY A 20 -3.48 -7.32 2.68
N GLY A 21 -3.61 -6.03 2.98
CA GLY A 21 -3.34 -5.46 4.31
C GLY A 21 -4.09 -6.18 5.46
N PRO A 22 -5.43 -6.30 5.40
CA PRO A 22 -6.22 -6.87 6.48
C PRO A 22 -5.84 -8.31 6.84
N SER A 23 -5.42 -9.12 5.87
CA SER A 23 -5.00 -10.52 6.10
C SER A 23 -3.55 -10.63 6.58
N SER A 24 -2.68 -9.72 6.14
CA SER A 24 -1.25 -9.75 6.49
C SER A 24 -0.96 -9.14 7.87
N ILE A 25 -1.73 -8.16 8.33
CA ILE A 25 -1.54 -7.50 9.64
C ILE A 25 -1.61 -8.52 10.80
N PRO A 26 -2.64 -9.39 10.92
CA PRO A 26 -2.71 -10.39 11.99
C PRO A 26 -1.56 -11.40 11.93
N LEU A 27 -1.10 -11.77 10.73
CA LEU A 27 0.03 -12.68 10.57
C LEU A 27 1.33 -12.04 11.08
N VAL A 28 1.56 -10.76 10.77
CA VAL A 28 2.70 -10.02 11.33
C VAL A 28 2.57 -9.98 12.85
N LYS A 29 1.41 -9.57 13.38
CA LYS A 29 1.15 -9.50 14.82
C LYS A 29 1.49 -10.82 15.52
N ASN A 30 1.00 -11.94 15.01
CA ASN A 30 1.23 -13.26 15.58
C ASN A 30 2.73 -13.64 15.59
N GLU A 31 3.49 -13.30 14.55
CA GLU A 31 4.93 -13.58 14.55
C GLU A 31 5.70 -12.65 15.51
N VAL A 32 5.40 -11.35 15.53
CA VAL A 32 6.20 -10.34 16.24
C VAL A 32 5.80 -10.14 17.71
N VAL A 33 4.52 -10.24 18.03
CA VAL A 33 3.96 -10.10 19.38
C VAL A 33 3.86 -11.46 20.06
N ASP A 34 3.13 -12.41 19.47
CA ASP A 34 2.77 -13.66 20.18
C ASP A 34 3.94 -14.65 20.22
N LYS A 35 4.59 -14.88 19.06
CA LYS A 35 5.59 -15.94 18.89
C LYS A 35 7.00 -15.51 19.29
N TYR A 36 7.53 -14.44 18.70
CA TYR A 36 8.88 -13.97 18.99
C TYR A 36 8.96 -12.91 20.09
N LYS A 37 7.82 -12.33 20.50
CA LYS A 37 7.72 -11.37 21.61
C LYS A 37 8.72 -10.22 21.52
N TRP A 38 8.92 -9.69 20.30
CA TRP A 38 9.78 -8.55 20.06
C TRP A 38 9.12 -7.22 20.38
N MET A 39 7.80 -7.19 20.45
CA MET A 39 7.02 -5.99 20.76
C MET A 39 5.74 -6.34 21.50
N THR A 40 5.18 -5.37 22.21
CA THR A 40 3.87 -5.47 22.85
C THR A 40 2.73 -5.19 21.87
N ASP A 41 1.49 -5.48 22.27
CA ASP A 41 0.28 -5.09 21.52
C ASP A 41 0.19 -3.58 21.27
N ASP A 42 0.59 -2.76 22.25
CA ASP A 42 0.57 -1.30 22.16
C ASP A 42 1.62 -0.81 21.14
N GLU A 43 2.85 -1.32 21.24
CA GLU A 43 3.92 -1.00 20.29
C GLU A 43 3.54 -1.43 18.87
N PHE A 44 2.94 -2.62 18.70
CA PHE A 44 2.45 -3.07 17.40
C PHE A 44 1.35 -2.14 16.85
N SER A 45 0.45 -1.67 17.71
CA SER A 45 -0.62 -0.75 17.33
C SER A 45 -0.08 0.60 16.87
N ASP A 46 0.97 1.12 17.52
CA ASP A 46 1.66 2.33 17.10
C ASP A 46 2.36 2.14 15.74
N VAL A 47 3.00 0.99 15.52
CA VAL A 47 3.60 0.65 14.23
C VAL A 47 2.55 0.56 13.14
N LEU A 48 1.38 -0.02 13.44
CA LEU A 48 0.27 -0.12 12.51
C LEU A 48 -0.29 1.28 12.17
N ALA A 49 -0.44 2.16 13.17
CA ALA A 49 -0.87 3.53 12.96
C ALA A 49 0.10 4.30 12.07
N LEU A 50 1.41 4.21 12.36
CA LEU A 50 2.47 4.79 11.53
C LEU A 50 2.45 4.23 10.10
N GLY A 51 2.27 2.91 9.99
CA GLY A 51 2.14 2.20 8.72
C GLY A 51 0.96 2.69 7.88
N ASN A 52 -0.17 3.06 8.49
CA ASN A 52 -1.33 3.61 7.77
C ASN A 52 -1.18 5.11 7.45
N ALA A 53 -0.45 5.86 8.27
CA ALA A 53 -0.23 7.29 8.06
C ALA A 53 0.67 7.59 6.85
N LEU A 54 1.66 6.74 6.59
CA LEU A 54 2.57 6.91 5.46
C LEU A 54 1.96 6.36 4.15
N PRO A 55 2.24 6.95 2.98
CA PRO A 55 1.85 6.36 1.71
C PRO A 55 2.59 5.04 1.44
N GLY A 56 2.02 4.17 0.61
CA GLY A 56 2.65 2.93 0.13
C GLY A 56 2.21 1.64 0.84
N PRO A 57 2.79 0.49 0.46
CA PRO A 57 2.34 -0.82 0.93
C PRO A 57 2.61 -1.05 2.42
N ILE A 58 1.58 -1.46 3.16
CA ILE A 58 1.66 -1.60 4.63
C ILE A 58 2.63 -2.71 5.05
N ALA A 59 2.65 -3.84 4.34
CA ALA A 59 3.51 -4.98 4.65
C ALA A 59 5.01 -4.60 4.62
N THR A 60 5.44 -3.84 3.61
CA THR A 60 6.84 -3.40 3.49
C THR A 60 7.23 -2.37 4.54
N LYS A 61 6.30 -1.48 4.94
CA LYS A 61 6.54 -0.48 5.98
C LYS A 61 6.69 -1.14 7.36
N MET A 62 5.78 -2.08 7.69
CA MET A 62 5.88 -2.85 8.92
C MET A 62 7.16 -3.69 8.94
N ALA A 63 7.49 -4.39 7.85
CA ALA A 63 8.74 -5.15 7.76
C ALA A 63 9.97 -4.27 7.99
N GLY A 64 10.05 -3.11 7.33
CA GLY A 64 11.16 -2.18 7.50
C GLY A 64 11.28 -1.64 8.93
N TYR A 65 10.18 -1.13 9.49
CA TYR A 65 10.20 -0.52 10.82
C TYR A 65 10.45 -1.55 11.93
N ILE A 66 9.76 -2.69 11.89
CA ILE A 66 9.93 -3.76 12.87
C ILE A 66 11.33 -4.34 12.76
N GLY A 67 11.82 -4.59 11.54
CA GLY A 67 13.18 -5.07 11.33
C GLY A 67 14.22 -4.10 11.89
N TRP A 68 13.99 -2.80 11.73
CA TRP A 68 14.83 -1.76 12.31
C TRP A 68 14.82 -1.76 13.85
N GLN A 69 13.65 -1.89 14.47
CA GLN A 69 13.54 -1.94 15.93
C GLN A 69 14.25 -3.17 16.51
N VAL A 70 14.16 -4.33 15.86
CA VAL A 70 14.70 -5.58 16.40
C VAL A 70 16.22 -5.70 16.22
N LYS A 71 16.78 -5.24 15.09
CA LYS A 71 18.21 -5.41 14.75
C LYS A 71 18.84 -4.24 13.99
N GLY A 72 18.29 -3.04 14.12
CA GLY A 72 18.79 -1.85 13.43
C GLY A 72 18.73 -1.98 11.91
N VAL A 73 19.64 -1.29 11.21
CA VAL A 73 19.65 -1.22 9.74
C VAL A 73 19.73 -2.61 9.08
N PHE A 74 20.54 -3.52 9.63
CA PHE A 74 20.64 -4.88 9.09
C PHE A 74 19.36 -5.70 9.29
N GLY A 75 18.64 -5.47 10.38
CA GLY A 75 17.32 -6.06 10.60
C GLY A 75 16.28 -5.54 9.60
N MET A 76 16.27 -4.23 9.36
CA MET A 76 15.40 -3.59 8.36
C MET A 76 15.59 -4.22 6.98
N ILE A 77 16.83 -4.26 6.49
CA ILE A 77 17.16 -4.80 5.17
C ILE A 77 16.72 -6.27 5.09
N ASN A 78 17.04 -7.07 6.10
CA ASN A 78 16.69 -8.48 6.15
C ASN A 78 15.17 -8.72 6.13
N ALA A 79 14.39 -7.97 6.91
CA ALA A 79 12.93 -8.09 6.95
C ALA A 79 12.28 -7.67 5.61
N ILE A 80 12.79 -6.62 4.97
CA ILE A 80 12.34 -6.19 3.65
C ILE A 80 12.65 -7.26 2.60
N ILE A 81 13.88 -7.78 2.58
CA ILE A 81 14.28 -8.84 1.65
C ILE A 81 13.40 -10.08 1.85
N ALA A 82 13.19 -10.50 3.11
CA ALA A 82 12.38 -11.66 3.45
C ALA A 82 10.92 -11.54 2.99
N SER A 83 10.36 -10.33 2.96
CA SER A 83 8.98 -10.09 2.53
C SER A 83 8.83 -9.89 1.02
N VAL A 84 9.81 -9.23 0.39
CA VAL A 84 9.70 -8.80 -1.02
C VAL A 84 10.27 -9.85 -1.99
N VAL A 85 11.45 -10.40 -1.71
CA VAL A 85 12.15 -11.29 -2.64
C VAL A 85 11.36 -12.57 -2.96
N PRO A 86 10.74 -13.27 -2.00
CA PRO A 86 9.96 -14.46 -2.31
C PRO A 86 8.80 -14.17 -3.25
N THR A 87 8.13 -13.03 -3.06
CA THR A 87 7.02 -12.58 -3.90
C THR A 87 7.49 -12.28 -5.32
N ILE A 88 8.65 -11.62 -5.49
CA ILE A 88 9.25 -11.37 -6.80
C ILE A 88 9.58 -12.68 -7.50
N LEU A 89 10.23 -13.62 -6.80
CA LEU A 89 10.60 -14.92 -7.38
C LEU A 89 9.36 -15.70 -7.81
N LEU A 90 8.35 -15.78 -6.95
CA LEU A 90 7.09 -16.48 -7.25
C LEU A 90 6.36 -15.85 -8.43
N MET A 91 6.35 -14.52 -8.53
CA MET A 91 5.80 -13.79 -9.66
C MET A 91 6.57 -14.10 -10.96
N ILE A 92 7.90 -14.08 -10.96
CA ILE A 92 8.71 -14.39 -12.14
C ILE A 92 8.43 -15.82 -12.62
N VAL A 93 8.41 -16.79 -11.69
CA VAL A 93 8.10 -18.19 -12.03
C VAL A 93 6.71 -18.32 -12.63
N LEU A 94 5.70 -17.73 -12.00
CA LEU A 94 4.32 -17.81 -12.45
C LEU A 94 4.12 -17.13 -13.83
N LEU A 95 4.72 -15.96 -14.04
CA LEU A 95 4.63 -15.25 -15.32
C LEU A 95 5.39 -15.99 -16.43
N THR A 96 6.54 -16.59 -16.13
CA THR A 96 7.29 -17.41 -17.10
C THR A 96 6.48 -18.63 -17.50
N PHE A 97 5.86 -19.29 -16.52
CA PHE A 97 4.97 -20.42 -16.75
C PHE A 97 3.76 -20.00 -17.60
N LEU A 98 3.08 -18.90 -17.24
CA LEU A 98 1.94 -18.37 -18.00
C LEU A 98 2.31 -18.01 -19.44
N ASN A 99 3.47 -17.37 -19.64
CA ASN A 99 3.97 -17.00 -20.97
C ASN A 99 4.25 -18.20 -21.86
N SER A 100 4.58 -19.36 -21.29
CA SER A 100 4.78 -20.60 -22.06
C SER A 100 3.48 -21.09 -22.72
N PHE A 101 2.32 -20.64 -22.24
CA PHE A 101 1.00 -20.97 -22.81
C PHE A 101 0.32 -19.76 -23.46
N LYS A 102 1.02 -18.64 -23.71
CA LYS A 102 0.39 -17.40 -24.22
C LYS A 102 -0.32 -17.55 -25.56
N ASP A 103 0.14 -18.49 -26.40
CA ASP A 103 -0.40 -18.72 -27.76
C ASP A 103 -1.76 -19.43 -27.73
N LYS A 104 -2.17 -19.88 -26.54
CA LYS A 104 -3.43 -20.55 -26.31
C LYS A 104 -4.58 -19.53 -26.18
N PRO A 105 -5.67 -19.64 -26.95
CA PRO A 105 -6.74 -18.63 -26.99
C PRO A 105 -7.37 -18.32 -25.62
N TRP A 106 -7.50 -19.32 -24.74
CA TRP A 106 -8.06 -19.13 -23.40
C TRP A 106 -7.13 -18.34 -22.48
N VAL A 107 -5.80 -18.53 -22.57
CA VAL A 107 -4.81 -17.79 -21.78
C VAL A 107 -4.80 -16.32 -22.19
N LEU A 108 -4.85 -16.07 -23.50
CA LEU A 108 -4.97 -14.72 -24.04
C LEU A 108 -6.28 -14.04 -23.58
N GLY A 109 -7.40 -14.78 -23.60
CA GLY A 109 -8.69 -14.31 -23.11
C GLY A 109 -8.66 -13.96 -21.62
N MET A 110 -8.12 -14.85 -20.78
CA MET A 110 -7.96 -14.62 -19.34
C MET A 110 -7.08 -13.40 -19.07
N THR A 111 -5.95 -13.26 -19.78
CA THR A 111 -5.02 -12.14 -19.60
C THR A 111 -5.67 -10.81 -20.01
N LYS A 112 -6.41 -10.79 -21.13
CA LYS A 112 -7.14 -9.59 -21.59
C LYS A 112 -8.27 -9.21 -20.62
N ALA A 113 -8.90 -10.18 -19.97
CA ALA A 113 -9.95 -9.94 -18.99
C ALA A 113 -9.45 -9.23 -17.72
N VAL A 114 -8.14 -9.25 -17.42
CA VAL A 114 -7.58 -8.53 -16.26
C VAL A 114 -7.75 -7.02 -16.38
N VAL A 115 -7.58 -6.45 -17.58
CA VAL A 115 -7.63 -4.99 -17.82
C VAL A 115 -8.97 -4.37 -17.41
N PRO A 116 -10.14 -4.85 -17.86
CA PRO A 116 -11.42 -4.28 -17.43
C PRO A 116 -11.69 -4.51 -15.94
N VAL A 117 -11.25 -5.63 -15.35
CA VAL A 117 -11.40 -5.87 -13.90
C VAL A 117 -10.63 -4.82 -13.10
N VAL A 118 -9.38 -4.57 -13.44
CA VAL A 118 -8.57 -3.51 -12.81
C VAL A 118 -9.21 -2.14 -13.02
N GLY A 119 -9.74 -1.86 -14.22
CA GLY A 119 -10.46 -0.63 -14.52
C GLY A 119 -11.68 -0.41 -13.62
N VAL A 120 -12.51 -1.44 -13.43
CA VAL A 120 -13.68 -1.37 -12.52
C VAL A 120 -13.23 -1.19 -11.08
N MET A 121 -12.21 -1.92 -10.61
CA MET A 121 -11.69 -1.76 -9.25
C MET A 121 -11.22 -0.33 -8.97
N LEU A 122 -10.45 0.26 -9.89
CA LEU A 122 -10.01 1.66 -9.77
C LEU A 122 -11.18 2.63 -9.86
N GLY A 123 -12.19 2.34 -10.69
CA GLY A 123 -13.42 3.13 -10.79
C GLY A 123 -14.20 3.15 -9.48
N VAL A 124 -14.40 1.98 -8.85
CA VAL A 124 -15.07 1.85 -7.54
C VAL A 124 -14.32 2.64 -6.47
N LEU A 125 -12.99 2.49 -6.39
CA LEU A 125 -12.17 3.27 -5.45
C LEU A 125 -12.33 4.78 -5.66
N THR A 126 -12.36 5.23 -6.92
CA THR A 126 -12.56 6.64 -7.26
C THR A 126 -13.92 7.14 -6.78
N VAL A 127 -14.98 6.37 -6.98
CA VAL A 127 -16.33 6.70 -6.51
C VAL A 127 -16.39 6.73 -4.99
N ASP A 128 -15.75 5.78 -4.30
CA ASP A 128 -15.70 5.76 -2.83
C ASP A 128 -14.98 6.98 -2.25
N PHE A 129 -13.91 7.44 -2.89
CA PHE A 129 -13.26 8.70 -2.52
C PHE A 129 -14.17 9.91 -2.75
N LEU A 130 -14.92 9.94 -3.86
CA LEU A 130 -15.83 11.04 -4.17
C LEU A 130 -16.99 11.12 -3.18
N LYS A 131 -17.54 9.97 -2.75
CA LYS A 131 -18.61 9.87 -1.76
C LYS A 131 -18.21 10.37 -0.36
N LYS A 132 -16.92 10.32 -0.01
CA LYS A 132 -16.40 10.84 1.27
C LYS A 132 -16.32 12.37 1.32
N VAL A 133 -16.64 13.07 0.23
CA VAL A 133 -16.59 14.54 0.16
C VAL A 133 -17.92 15.12 0.67
N ASN A 134 -17.95 15.51 1.95
CA ASN A 134 -19.18 15.93 2.64
C ASN A 134 -19.69 17.35 2.31
N SER A 135 -19.03 18.12 1.44
CA SER A 135 -19.43 19.51 1.14
C SER A 135 -19.53 19.77 -0.36
N HIS A 136 -20.62 20.42 -0.80
CA HIS A 136 -20.82 20.81 -2.19
C HIS A 136 -19.68 21.70 -2.74
N PHE A 137 -19.09 22.56 -1.90
CA PHE A 137 -17.94 23.38 -2.28
C PHE A 137 -16.69 22.50 -2.52
N ARG A 138 -16.44 21.54 -1.62
CA ARG A 138 -15.34 20.58 -1.77
C ARG A 138 -15.54 19.67 -2.97
N LEU A 139 -16.78 19.27 -3.27
CA LEU A 139 -17.08 18.40 -4.41
C LEU A 139 -16.73 19.07 -5.75
N LYS A 140 -17.12 20.34 -5.94
CA LYS A 140 -16.76 21.11 -7.14
C LYS A 140 -15.25 21.25 -7.30
N MET A 141 -14.54 21.51 -6.20
CA MET A 141 -13.08 21.61 -6.19
C MET A 141 -12.41 20.25 -6.52
N THR A 142 -12.88 19.14 -5.95
CA THR A 142 -12.37 17.80 -6.23
C THR A 142 -12.59 17.40 -7.68
N ILE A 143 -13.77 17.67 -8.26
CA ILE A 143 -14.06 17.41 -9.67
C ILE A 143 -13.17 18.29 -10.57
N GLY A 144 -12.96 19.57 -10.20
CA GLY A 144 -12.06 20.47 -10.92
C GLY A 144 -10.62 19.99 -10.92
N LEU A 145 -10.11 19.55 -9.76
CA LEU A 145 -8.77 18.96 -9.63
C LEU A 145 -8.64 17.64 -10.42
N MET A 146 -9.68 16.80 -10.39
CA MET A 146 -9.73 15.56 -11.15
C MET A 146 -9.65 15.84 -12.66
N ALA A 147 -10.46 16.76 -13.18
CA ALA A 147 -10.44 17.15 -14.58
C ALA A 147 -9.09 17.77 -14.98
N ALA A 148 -8.53 18.67 -14.15
CA ALA A 148 -7.22 19.26 -14.39
C ALA A 148 -6.11 18.19 -14.43
N SER A 149 -6.13 17.24 -13.48
CA SER A 149 -5.16 16.14 -13.44
C SER A 149 -5.27 15.23 -14.67
N LEU A 150 -6.49 14.96 -15.14
CA LEU A 150 -6.70 14.17 -16.36
C LEU A 150 -6.12 14.88 -17.58
N ILE A 151 -6.35 16.19 -17.71
CA ILE A 151 -5.83 17.00 -18.82
C ILE A 151 -4.29 17.05 -18.77
N LEU A 152 -3.70 17.26 -17.59
CA LEU A 152 -2.25 17.25 -17.40
C LEU A 152 -1.59 15.91 -17.79
N LEU A 153 -2.26 14.79 -17.50
CA LEU A 153 -1.74 13.47 -17.81
C LEU A 153 -1.92 13.09 -19.28
N VAL A 154 -3.10 13.34 -19.86
CA VAL A 154 -3.46 12.90 -21.21
C VAL A 154 -2.93 13.86 -22.28
N LEU A 155 -3.03 15.17 -22.05
CA LEU A 155 -2.71 16.18 -23.06
C LEU A 155 -1.25 16.64 -22.98
N LEU A 156 -0.68 16.73 -21.78
CA LEU A 156 0.69 17.23 -21.55
C LEU A 156 1.72 16.11 -21.30
N GLN A 157 1.30 14.83 -21.28
CA GLN A 157 2.15 13.65 -21.04
C GLN A 157 3.11 13.79 -19.85
N ILE A 158 2.74 14.57 -18.84
CA ILE A 158 3.60 14.78 -17.67
C ILE A 158 3.65 13.46 -16.89
N HIS A 159 4.84 13.11 -16.41
CA HIS A 159 5.04 11.91 -15.62
C HIS A 159 4.11 11.93 -14.37
N PRO A 160 3.31 10.87 -14.12
CA PRO A 160 2.32 10.85 -13.03
C PRO A 160 2.91 11.18 -11.65
N ALA A 161 4.16 10.76 -11.40
CA ALA A 161 4.88 11.06 -10.16
C ALA A 161 5.01 12.57 -9.88
N ILE A 162 5.21 13.40 -10.91
CA ILE A 162 5.34 14.86 -10.77
C ILE A 162 4.00 15.47 -10.39
N VAL A 163 2.92 15.03 -11.05
CA VAL A 163 1.55 15.48 -10.76
C VAL A 163 1.17 15.16 -9.31
N ILE A 164 1.45 13.92 -8.85
CA ILE A 164 1.22 13.51 -7.47
C ILE A 164 2.04 14.37 -6.49
N GLY A 165 3.32 14.59 -6.78
CA GLY A 165 4.20 15.42 -5.95
C GLY A 165 3.67 16.86 -5.78
N VAL A 166 3.25 17.49 -6.88
CA VAL A 166 2.67 18.85 -6.86
C VAL A 166 1.39 18.88 -6.04
N ILE A 167 0.49 17.90 -6.21
CA ILE A 167 -0.76 17.83 -5.44
C ILE A 167 -0.49 17.70 -3.95
N ILE A 168 0.47 16.84 -3.55
CA ILE A 168 0.85 16.68 -2.14
C ILE A 168 1.40 18.00 -1.59
N VAL A 169 2.30 18.68 -2.31
CA VAL A 169 2.87 19.96 -1.88
C VAL A 169 1.79 21.04 -1.75
N VAL A 170 0.91 21.18 -2.75
CA VAL A 170 -0.21 22.14 -2.73
C VAL A 170 -1.18 21.83 -1.58
N SER A 171 -1.44 20.55 -1.31
CA SER A 171 -2.29 20.12 -0.20
C SER A 171 -1.66 20.40 1.17
N LEU A 172 -0.35 20.20 1.33
CA LEU A 172 0.37 20.49 2.59
C LEU A 172 0.47 22.00 2.85
N LEU A 173 0.62 22.81 1.80
CA LEU A 173 0.66 24.27 1.89
C LEU A 173 -0.72 24.91 2.07
N SER A 174 -1.80 24.23 1.63
CA SER A 174 -3.18 24.64 1.90
C SER A 174 -3.51 24.42 3.38
N LYS A 175 -3.28 25.46 4.18
CA LYS A 175 -3.46 25.59 5.65
C LYS A 175 -4.90 25.36 6.17
N LYS A 176 -5.75 24.61 5.47
CA LYS A 176 -7.18 24.41 5.80
C LYS A 176 -7.50 23.14 6.59
N GLN A 177 -6.50 22.31 6.91
CA GLN A 177 -6.68 21.08 7.71
C GLN A 177 -6.60 21.31 9.24
N LYS A 178 -6.20 22.53 9.68
CA LYS A 178 -6.08 22.87 11.11
C LYS A 178 -7.40 23.21 11.80
N GLU A 179 -8.47 23.48 11.06
CA GLU A 179 -9.78 23.87 11.64
C GLU A 179 -10.67 22.64 11.92
N GLU A 180 -10.62 21.60 11.08
CA GLU A 180 -11.51 20.42 11.20
C GLU A 180 -11.16 19.52 12.41
N VAL A 181 -9.92 19.56 12.91
CA VAL A 181 -9.51 18.86 14.15
C VAL A 181 -10.01 19.57 15.42
N LYS A 182 -10.30 20.88 15.34
CA LYS A 182 -10.83 21.65 16.48
C LYS A 182 -12.34 21.49 16.65
N GLU A 183 -13.11 21.36 15.56
CA GLU A 183 -14.56 21.14 15.63
C GLU A 183 -14.93 19.75 16.19
N VAL A 184 -14.23 18.68 15.78
CA VAL A 184 -14.50 17.31 16.26
C VAL A 184 -14.16 17.10 17.75
N LYS A 185 -13.34 17.98 18.35
CA LYS A 185 -13.06 17.98 19.79
C LYS A 185 -13.98 18.89 20.60
N ALA A 186 -14.85 19.66 19.94
CA ALA A 186 -15.74 20.64 20.57
C ALA A 186 -17.23 20.26 20.47
N SER A 187 -17.54 19.12 19.85
CA SER A 187 -18.87 18.50 19.73
C SER A 187 -18.86 17.10 20.32
#